data_AF-A0A0D6JC74-F1
#
_entry.id   AF-A0A0D6JC74-F1
#
_cell.length_a   1.000
_cell.length_b   1.000
_cell.length_c   1.000
_cell.angle_alpha   90.00
_cell.angle_beta   90.00
_cell.angle_gamma   90.00
#
_symmetry.space_group_name_H-M   'P 1'
#
loop_
_entity.id
_entity.type
_entity.pdbx_description
1 polymer ?
#
loop_
_entity_poly.entity_id
_entity_poly.type
_entity_poly.pdbx_seq_one_letter_code
_entity_poly.pdbx_strand_id
1 'polypeptide(L)'
;MTRTSLNKKLWLVYVSILLVIGVSFLATFADLVPGLPPAFLAAAGKIYKLVSDMALLIATLAAAYLANVFQKRASFVTALEDEWRSIVRTKSALFTFCEKQNPSADDYIEAYCRVSEVIDTMRVVYKNAGETDDLIGLYPYAPLHDMRRALQSVDPRKRSNITAEERKLAGDAIMQSFFALRENFLEELDLEEPRHPLLIAAGRRLKRPGARSYARKRQNRQRRQQDRDASQRPDIDAFLWGLYADENGGADSQERSRESVPPTVAR
;
A
#
# COMPACT_ATOMS: atom_id res chain seq x y z
N MET A 1 -5.97 -0.32 14.78
CA MET A 1 -5.07 0.02 15.90
C MET A 1 -3.91 0.83 15.32
N THR A 2 -3.79 2.11 15.70
CA THR A 2 -2.82 3.05 15.11
C THR A 2 -1.39 2.78 15.59
N ARG A 3 -0.38 3.26 14.85
CA ARG A 3 1.05 3.06 15.16
C ARG A 3 1.42 3.52 16.57
N THR A 4 0.92 4.66 17.01
CA THR A 4 1.17 5.23 18.34
C THR A 4 0.63 4.33 19.45
N SER A 5 -0.56 3.77 19.26
CA SER A 5 -1.16 2.84 20.22
C SER A 5 -0.42 1.49 20.27
N LEU A 6 0.15 1.05 19.15
CA LEU A 6 1.00 -0.15 19.07
C LEU A 6 2.30 0.03 19.83
N ASN A 7 3.03 1.12 19.57
CA ASN A 7 4.29 1.40 20.24
C ASN A 7 4.10 1.54 21.76
N LYS A 8 3.01 2.16 22.21
CA LYS A 8 2.69 2.26 23.65
C LYS A 8 2.44 0.88 24.29
N LYS A 9 1.69 -0.01 23.61
CA LYS A 9 1.43 -1.36 24.12
C LYS A 9 2.67 -2.24 24.09
N LEU A 10 3.49 -2.16 23.03
CA LEU A 10 4.77 -2.87 22.94
C LEU A 10 5.73 -2.40 24.04
N TRP A 11 5.84 -1.09 24.23
CA TRP A 11 6.68 -0.52 25.28
C TRP A 11 6.25 -1.01 26.67
N LEU A 12 4.95 -1.03 26.98
CA LEU A 12 4.43 -1.59 28.23
C LEU A 12 4.81 -3.07 28.42
N VAL A 13 4.71 -3.89 27.36
CA VAL A 13 5.12 -5.30 27.42
C VAL A 13 6.61 -5.43 27.66
N TYR A 14 7.44 -4.68 26.92
CA TYR A 14 8.90 -4.69 27.11
C TYR A 14 9.31 -4.25 28.50
N VAL A 15 8.71 -3.18 29.03
CA VAL A 15 8.97 -2.71 30.40
C VAL A 15 8.55 -3.76 31.42
N SER A 16 7.40 -4.41 31.22
CA SER A 16 6.92 -5.47 32.13
C SER A 16 7.88 -6.66 32.14
N ILE A 17 8.32 -7.12 30.96
CA ILE A 17 9.29 -8.23 30.84
C ILE A 17 10.63 -7.82 31.45
N LEU A 18 11.12 -6.62 31.16
CA LEU A 18 12.38 -6.11 31.70
C LEU A 18 12.35 -5.96 33.23
N LEU A 19 11.21 -5.54 33.79
CA LEU A 19 10.99 -5.47 35.23
C LEU A 19 11.01 -6.87 35.85
N VAL A 20 10.33 -7.85 35.25
CA VAL A 20 10.35 -9.25 35.72
C VAL A 20 11.77 -9.80 35.69
N ILE A 21 12.50 -9.62 34.58
CA ILE A 21 13.90 -10.06 34.45
C ILE A 21 14.78 -9.34 35.48
N GLY A 22 14.61 -8.03 35.64
CA GLY A 22 15.37 -7.22 36.61
C GLY A 22 15.14 -7.67 38.05
N VAL A 23 13.90 -7.94 38.43
CA VAL A 23 13.56 -8.48 39.76
C VAL A 23 14.16 -9.87 39.95
N SER A 24 14.06 -10.76 38.95
CA SER A 24 14.68 -12.10 39.01
C SER A 24 16.21 -12.03 39.10
N PHE A 25 16.82 -11.10 38.39
CA PHE A 25 18.26 -10.87 38.41
C PHE A 25 18.71 -10.36 39.79
N LEU A 26 18.07 -9.30 40.29
CA LEU A 26 18.36 -8.75 41.62
C LEU A 26 18.14 -9.77 42.74
N ALA A 27 17.10 -10.61 42.64
CA ALA A 27 16.85 -11.67 43.62
C ALA A 27 17.98 -12.71 43.64
N THR A 28 18.56 -13.05 42.49
CA THR A 28 19.71 -13.98 42.41
C THR A 28 20.96 -13.43 43.09
N PHE A 29 21.18 -12.11 43.03
CA PHE A 29 22.34 -11.44 43.63
C PHE A 29 22.07 -10.90 45.04
N ALA A 30 20.86 -11.06 45.57
CA ALA A 30 20.50 -10.52 46.88
C ALA A 30 21.37 -11.11 48.00
N ASP A 31 21.75 -12.39 47.87
CA ASP A 31 22.64 -13.08 48.83
C ASP A 31 24.10 -12.54 48.81
N LEU A 32 24.50 -11.82 47.76
CA LEU A 32 25.83 -11.21 47.64
C LEU A 32 25.91 -9.78 48.20
N VAL A 33 24.79 -9.16 48.60
CA VAL A 33 24.77 -7.79 49.11
C VAL A 33 24.83 -7.79 50.65
N PRO A 34 25.96 -7.43 51.27
CA PRO A 34 26.07 -7.39 52.73
C PRO A 34 25.20 -6.27 53.32
N GLY A 35 24.38 -6.60 54.32
CA GLY A 35 23.57 -5.64 55.08
C GLY A 35 22.05 -5.68 54.82
N LEU A 36 21.55 -6.58 53.97
CA LEU A 36 20.11 -6.73 53.75
C LEU A 36 19.41 -7.50 54.90
N PRO A 37 18.19 -7.12 55.29
CA PRO A 37 17.42 -7.86 56.29
C PRO A 37 17.11 -9.30 55.85
N PRO A 38 17.19 -10.31 56.73
CA PRO A 38 16.93 -11.71 56.38
C PRO A 38 15.49 -11.96 55.88
N ALA A 39 14.52 -11.16 56.35
CA ALA A 39 13.14 -11.22 55.84
C ALA A 39 13.04 -10.81 54.36
N PHE A 40 13.89 -9.88 53.90
CA PHE A 40 13.93 -9.43 52.51
C PHE A 40 14.52 -10.50 51.60
N LEU A 41 15.62 -11.15 52.00
CA LEU A 41 16.23 -12.26 51.25
C LEU A 41 15.25 -13.42 51.06
N ALA A 42 14.54 -13.81 52.13
CA ALA A 42 13.54 -14.87 52.07
C ALA A 42 12.35 -14.52 51.15
N ALA A 43 11.92 -13.25 51.13
CA ALA A 43 10.87 -12.79 50.22
C ALA A 43 11.35 -12.79 48.77
N ALA A 44 12.56 -12.30 48.49
CA ALA A 44 13.16 -12.27 47.16
C ALA A 44 13.31 -13.68 46.56
N GLY A 45 13.80 -14.65 47.33
CA GLY A 45 13.91 -16.04 46.87
C GLY A 45 12.57 -16.70 46.55
N LYS A 46 11.52 -16.40 47.33
CA LYS A 46 10.15 -16.87 47.05
C LYS A 46 9.58 -16.29 45.77
N ILE A 47 9.78 -14.99 45.55
CA ILE A 47 9.34 -14.30 44.33
C ILE A 47 10.10 -14.85 43.12
N TYR A 48 11.42 -15.02 43.21
CA TYR A 48 12.23 -15.62 42.15
C TYR A 48 11.72 -17.01 41.78
N LYS A 49 11.50 -17.88 42.77
CA LYS A 49 10.99 -19.24 42.53
C LYS A 49 9.61 -19.21 41.86
N LEU A 50 8.70 -18.37 42.34
CA LEU A 50 7.38 -18.21 41.72
C LEU A 50 7.48 -17.74 40.26
N VAL A 51 8.33 -16.75 39.97
CA VAL A 51 8.55 -16.25 38.61
C VAL A 51 9.20 -17.31 37.73
N SER A 52 10.17 -18.05 38.25
CA SER A 52 10.85 -19.14 37.54
C SER A 52 9.90 -20.29 37.21
N ASP A 53 9.10 -20.73 38.18
CA ASP A 53 8.10 -21.77 38.01
C ASP A 53 7.01 -21.36 37.01
N MET A 54 6.66 -20.07 36.97
CA MET A 54 5.67 -19.51 36.04
C MET A 54 6.29 -18.94 34.76
N ALA A 55 7.60 -19.02 34.55
CA ALA A 55 8.30 -18.33 33.46
C ALA A 55 7.77 -18.75 32.08
N LEU A 56 7.51 -20.05 31.92
CA LEU A 56 6.93 -20.58 30.69
C LEU A 56 5.53 -20.00 30.44
N LEU A 57 4.67 -19.96 31.47
CA LEU A 57 3.33 -19.40 31.38
C LEU A 57 3.36 -17.91 31.04
N ILE A 58 4.25 -17.14 31.68
CA ILE A 58 4.46 -15.72 31.40
C ILE A 58 4.91 -15.52 29.96
N ALA A 59 5.90 -16.30 29.49
CA ALA A 59 6.40 -16.22 28.13
C ALA A 59 5.31 -16.57 27.10
N THR A 60 4.51 -17.62 27.34
CA THR A 60 3.40 -17.99 26.48
C THR A 60 2.32 -16.91 26.44
N LEU A 61 1.96 -16.34 27.60
CA LEU A 61 0.96 -15.27 27.66
C LEU A 61 1.45 -14.00 26.95
N ALA A 62 2.72 -13.64 27.11
CA ALA A 62 3.34 -12.52 26.40
C ALA A 62 3.37 -12.76 24.89
N ALA A 63 3.76 -13.96 24.44
CA ALA A 63 3.76 -14.33 23.03
C ALA A 63 2.35 -14.29 22.43
N ALA A 64 1.34 -14.83 23.13
CA ALA A 64 -0.05 -14.79 22.71
C ALA A 64 -0.59 -13.35 22.61
N TYR A 65 -0.25 -12.50 23.58
CA TYR A 65 -0.63 -11.09 23.55
C TYR A 65 0.03 -10.35 22.37
N LEU A 66 1.33 -10.54 22.15
CA LEU A 66 2.06 -9.97 21.02
C LEU A 66 1.46 -10.44 19.69
N ALA A 67 1.19 -11.74 19.53
CA ALA A 67 0.57 -12.30 18.34
C ALA A 67 -0.80 -11.65 18.06
N ASN A 68 -1.65 -11.52 19.08
CA ASN A 68 -2.94 -10.83 18.97
C ASN A 68 -2.78 -9.36 18.55
N VAL A 69 -1.80 -8.65 19.12
CA VAL A 69 -1.49 -7.26 18.76
C VAL A 69 -1.02 -7.14 17.31
N PHE A 70 -0.13 -8.03 16.86
CA PHE A 70 0.34 -8.07 15.47
C PHE A 70 -0.79 -8.41 14.50
N GLN A 71 -1.65 -9.37 14.83
CA GLN A 71 -2.82 -9.73 14.02
C GLN A 71 -3.80 -8.56 13.87
N LYS A 72 -4.06 -7.81 14.96
CA LYS A 72 -4.87 -6.58 14.92
C LYS A 72 -4.23 -5.46 14.11
N ARG A 73 -2.90 -5.36 14.09
CA ARG A 73 -2.21 -4.38 13.24
C ARG A 73 -2.26 -4.80 11.77
N ALA A 74 -2.00 -6.07 11.46
CA ALA A 74 -2.05 -6.57 10.09
C ALA A 74 -3.43 -6.36 9.45
N SER A 75 -4.51 -6.75 10.14
CA SER A 75 -5.89 -6.51 9.68
C SER A 75 -6.20 -5.02 9.49
N PHE A 76 -5.71 -4.15 10.39
CA PHE A 76 -5.86 -2.70 10.24
C PHE A 76 -5.11 -2.15 9.02
N VAL A 77 -3.87 -2.60 8.78
CA VAL A 77 -3.09 -2.17 7.59
C VAL A 77 -3.78 -2.62 6.31
N THR A 78 -4.28 -3.86 6.25
CA THR A 78 -5.05 -4.34 5.09
C THR A 78 -6.29 -3.49 4.84
N ALA A 79 -7.05 -3.14 5.89
CA ALA A 79 -8.19 -2.24 5.75
C ALA A 79 -7.78 -0.86 5.23
N LEU A 80 -6.66 -0.30 5.70
CA LEU A 80 -6.15 0.98 5.20
C LEU A 80 -5.69 0.92 3.74
N GLU A 81 -5.11 -0.19 3.29
CA GLU A 81 -4.76 -0.37 1.88
C GLU A 81 -6.01 -0.38 0.99
N ASP A 82 -7.08 -1.04 1.43
CA ASP A 82 -8.35 -1.07 0.71
C ASP A 82 -8.99 0.32 0.66
N GLU A 83 -8.97 1.06 1.78
CA GLU A 83 -9.42 2.45 1.79
C GLU A 83 -8.58 3.34 0.88
N TRP A 84 -7.25 3.18 0.87
CA TRP A 84 -6.38 3.92 -0.04
C TRP A 84 -6.74 3.64 -1.51
N ARG A 85 -6.98 2.38 -1.87
CA ARG A 85 -7.44 2.00 -3.21
C ARG A 85 -8.78 2.68 -3.54
N SER A 86 -9.70 2.77 -2.58
CA SER A 86 -10.99 3.45 -2.73
C SER A 86 -10.82 4.97 -2.95
N ILE A 87 -9.95 5.61 -2.16
CA ILE A 87 -9.59 7.03 -2.31
C ILE A 87 -8.99 7.30 -3.70
N VAL A 88 -8.05 6.46 -4.16
CA VAL A 88 -7.43 6.60 -5.48
C VAL A 88 -8.46 6.46 -6.61
N ARG A 89 -9.39 5.49 -6.51
CA ARG A 89 -10.49 5.34 -7.48
C ARG A 89 -11.41 6.54 -7.49
N THR A 90 -11.71 7.09 -6.32
CA THR A 90 -12.52 8.29 -6.14
C THR A 90 -11.85 9.49 -6.79
N LYS A 91 -10.56 9.75 -6.49
CA LYS A 91 -9.77 10.80 -7.15
C LYS A 91 -9.85 10.69 -8.67
N SER A 92 -9.69 9.48 -9.22
CA SER A 92 -9.77 9.27 -10.66
C SER A 92 -11.16 9.57 -11.22
N ALA A 93 -12.24 9.15 -10.55
CA ALA A 93 -13.61 9.46 -10.99
C ALA A 93 -13.90 10.97 -10.98
N LEU A 94 -13.49 11.66 -9.90
CA LEU A 94 -13.64 13.10 -9.74
C LEU A 94 -12.87 13.87 -10.81
N PHE A 95 -11.63 13.46 -11.07
CA PHE A 95 -10.79 14.08 -12.09
C PHE A 95 -11.33 13.83 -13.51
N THR A 96 -11.76 12.60 -13.81
CA THR A 96 -12.40 12.27 -15.10
C THR A 96 -13.65 13.10 -15.34
N PHE A 97 -14.47 13.34 -14.32
CA PHE A 97 -15.63 14.22 -14.43
C PHE A 97 -15.22 15.64 -14.86
N CYS A 98 -14.16 16.19 -14.26
CA CYS A 98 -13.69 17.55 -14.57
C CYS A 98 -13.10 17.67 -15.99
N GLU A 99 -12.41 16.64 -16.47
CA GLU A 99 -11.81 16.59 -17.81
C GLU A 99 -12.81 16.27 -18.93
N LYS A 100 -13.98 15.70 -18.61
CA LYS A 100 -15.00 15.37 -19.61
C LYS A 100 -15.50 16.66 -20.27
N GLN A 101 -15.52 16.69 -21.61
CA GLN A 101 -15.93 17.89 -22.36
C GLN A 101 -17.38 18.28 -22.06
N ASN A 102 -18.28 17.28 -22.05
CA ASN A 102 -19.71 17.45 -21.77
C ASN A 102 -20.12 16.45 -20.67
N PRO A 103 -19.86 16.77 -19.39
CA PRO A 103 -20.26 15.91 -18.29
C PRO A 103 -21.77 15.99 -18.07
N SER A 104 -22.41 14.85 -17.85
CA SER A 104 -23.83 14.76 -17.54
C SER A 104 -24.09 14.93 -16.04
N ALA A 105 -25.35 15.16 -15.68
CA ALA A 105 -25.79 15.13 -14.29
C ALA A 105 -25.56 13.76 -13.64
N ASP A 106 -25.67 12.68 -14.42
CA ASP A 106 -25.42 11.31 -13.94
C ASP A 106 -23.93 11.10 -13.62
N ASP A 107 -23.03 11.60 -14.47
CA ASP A 107 -21.58 11.56 -14.21
C ASP A 107 -21.25 12.31 -12.91
N TYR A 108 -21.92 13.44 -12.66
CA TYR A 108 -21.75 14.20 -11.43
C TYR A 108 -22.22 13.40 -10.22
N ILE A 109 -23.42 12.81 -10.29
CA ILE A 109 -24.01 12.04 -9.18
C ILE A 109 -23.11 10.84 -8.86
N GLU A 110 -22.61 10.14 -9.87
CA GLU A 110 -21.68 9.03 -9.67
C GLU A 110 -20.40 9.47 -8.95
N ALA A 111 -19.75 10.53 -9.43
CA ALA A 111 -18.55 11.08 -8.79
C ALA A 111 -18.84 11.55 -7.35
N TYR A 112 -19.99 12.19 -7.13
CA TYR A 112 -20.41 12.70 -5.83
C TYR A 112 -20.70 11.58 -4.82
N CYS A 113 -21.35 10.50 -5.26
CA CYS A 113 -21.59 9.33 -4.43
C CYS A 113 -20.27 8.68 -4.00
N ARG A 114 -19.34 8.47 -4.93
CA ARG A 114 -18.03 7.87 -4.62
C ARG A 114 -17.25 8.65 -3.57
N VAL A 115 -17.18 9.98 -3.67
CA VAL A 115 -16.49 10.79 -2.65
C VAL A 115 -17.22 10.79 -1.31
N SER A 116 -18.55 10.73 -1.33
CA SER A 116 -19.35 10.65 -0.09
C SER A 116 -19.16 9.31 0.61
N GLU A 117 -19.20 8.21 -0.14
CA GLU A 117 -18.91 6.86 0.36
C GLU A 117 -17.52 6.80 1.02
N VAL A 118 -16.47 7.29 0.34
CA VAL A 118 -15.13 7.30 0.91
C VAL A 118 -15.06 8.12 2.20
N ILE A 119 -15.70 9.28 2.27
CA ILE A 119 -15.75 10.09 3.50
C ILE A 119 -16.42 9.32 4.63
N ASP A 120 -17.55 8.66 4.35
CA ASP A 120 -18.30 7.95 5.38
C ASP A 120 -17.60 6.66 5.82
N THR A 121 -16.97 5.93 4.91
CA THR A 121 -16.15 4.76 5.26
C THR A 121 -14.96 5.14 6.14
N MET A 122 -14.32 6.28 5.84
CA MET A 122 -13.22 6.78 6.67
C MET A 122 -13.64 7.13 8.11
N ARG A 123 -14.90 7.52 8.35
CA ARG A 123 -15.45 7.72 9.70
C ARG A 123 -15.60 6.41 10.49
N VAL A 124 -15.73 5.28 9.81
CA VAL A 124 -15.76 3.96 10.46
C VAL A 124 -14.36 3.54 10.90
N VAL A 125 -13.34 3.90 10.13
CA VAL A 125 -11.95 3.50 10.39
C VAL A 125 -11.29 4.36 11.46
N TYR A 126 -11.59 5.67 11.48
CA TYR A 126 -10.94 6.62 12.37
C TYR A 126 -11.94 7.39 13.26
N LYS A 127 -11.58 7.51 14.54
CA LYS A 127 -12.17 8.48 15.46
C LYS A 127 -11.78 9.89 15.03
N ASN A 128 -12.63 10.89 15.29
CA ASN A 128 -12.23 12.27 15.06
C ASN A 128 -11.06 12.67 15.98
N ALA A 129 -10.19 13.52 15.45
CA ALA A 129 -9.06 14.06 16.19
C ALA A 129 -9.57 14.98 17.31
N GLY A 130 -9.20 14.65 18.56
CA GLY A 130 -9.66 15.40 19.73
C GLY A 130 -11.11 15.11 20.15
N GLU A 131 -11.72 14.04 19.67
CA GLU A 131 -13.06 13.63 20.09
C GLU A 131 -13.07 13.14 21.55
N THR A 132 -13.93 13.76 22.37
CA THR A 132 -14.18 13.42 23.78
C THR A 132 -15.64 13.00 23.98
N ASP A 133 -16.07 12.77 25.22
CA ASP A 133 -17.48 12.45 25.51
C ASP A 133 -18.43 13.64 25.20
N ASP A 134 -17.92 14.88 25.27
CA ASP A 134 -18.70 16.11 25.01
C ASP A 134 -18.39 16.77 23.65
N LEU A 135 -17.24 16.44 23.04
CA LEU A 135 -16.74 17.12 21.84
C LEU A 135 -16.64 16.14 20.66
N ILE A 136 -17.24 16.53 19.54
CA ILE A 136 -17.26 15.74 18.29
C ILE A 136 -15.85 15.62 17.66
N GLY A 137 -14.93 16.54 17.97
CA GLY A 137 -13.58 16.56 17.40
C GLY A 137 -13.51 17.00 15.93
N LEU A 138 -12.30 16.98 15.37
CA LEU A 138 -12.02 17.34 13.98
C LEU A 138 -11.88 16.10 13.10
N TYR A 139 -12.47 16.13 11.91
CA TYR A 139 -12.32 15.02 10.97
C TYR A 139 -10.85 14.91 10.51
N PRO A 140 -10.19 13.74 10.68
CA PRO A 140 -8.73 13.62 10.52
C PRO A 140 -8.24 13.78 9.08
N TYR A 141 -9.12 13.69 8.08
CA TYR A 141 -8.77 13.75 6.67
C TYR A 141 -9.59 14.79 5.90
N ALA A 142 -9.63 16.01 6.44
CA ALA A 142 -10.34 17.16 5.87
C ALA A 142 -10.16 17.36 4.34
N PRO A 143 -9.00 17.07 3.71
CA PRO A 143 -8.87 17.19 2.26
C PRO A 143 -9.87 16.36 1.45
N LEU A 144 -10.41 15.24 1.98
CA LEU A 144 -11.51 14.52 1.31
C LEU A 144 -12.79 15.38 1.19
N HIS A 145 -13.08 16.17 2.23
CA HIS A 145 -14.15 17.15 2.18
C HIS A 145 -13.84 18.28 1.21
N ASP A 146 -12.58 18.69 1.08
CA ASP A 146 -12.17 19.71 0.10
C ASP A 146 -12.34 19.21 -1.34
N MET A 147 -12.00 17.95 -1.62
CA MET A 147 -12.29 17.30 -2.92
C MET A 147 -13.80 17.35 -3.23
N ARG A 148 -14.65 17.03 -2.23
CA ARG A 148 -16.11 17.10 -2.39
C ARG A 148 -16.60 18.53 -2.63
N ARG A 149 -16.07 19.51 -1.90
CA ARG A 149 -16.43 20.94 -2.06
C ARG A 149 -16.03 21.45 -3.44
N ALA A 150 -14.85 21.08 -3.92
CA ALA A 150 -14.39 21.41 -5.27
C ALA A 150 -15.32 20.82 -6.32
N LEU A 151 -15.70 19.54 -6.21
CA LEU A 151 -16.67 18.92 -7.12
C LEU A 151 -18.04 19.64 -7.08
N GLN A 152 -18.54 20.00 -5.89
CA GLN A 152 -19.81 20.70 -5.74
C GLN A 152 -19.84 22.09 -6.40
N SER A 153 -18.69 22.75 -6.56
CA SER A 153 -18.59 24.05 -7.24
C SER A 153 -18.92 23.99 -8.73
N VAL A 154 -18.83 22.78 -9.31
CA VAL A 154 -19.09 22.49 -10.72
C VAL A 154 -20.28 21.53 -10.89
N ASP A 155 -21.26 21.57 -9.97
CA ASP A 155 -22.50 20.80 -10.07
C ASP A 155 -23.38 21.30 -11.23
N PRO A 156 -23.54 20.52 -12.32
CA PRO A 156 -24.29 20.95 -13.51
C PRO A 156 -25.80 21.07 -13.25
N ARG A 157 -26.31 20.50 -12.14
CA ARG A 157 -27.72 20.55 -11.75
C ARG A 157 -28.06 21.87 -11.06
N LYS A 158 -27.06 22.54 -10.47
CA LYS A 158 -27.22 23.85 -9.83
C LYS A 158 -26.91 24.99 -10.77
N ARG A 159 -25.95 24.79 -11.68
CA ARG A 159 -25.46 25.83 -12.59
C ARG A 159 -25.17 25.23 -13.97
N SER A 160 -25.87 25.73 -14.99
CA SER A 160 -25.79 25.22 -16.36
C SER A 160 -24.66 25.85 -17.20
N ASN A 161 -24.08 26.97 -16.77
CA ASN A 161 -23.08 27.73 -17.53
C ASN A 161 -21.64 27.57 -17.00
N ILE A 162 -21.27 26.37 -16.53
CA ILE A 162 -19.93 26.09 -16.00
C ILE A 162 -18.92 26.10 -17.15
N THR A 163 -17.91 26.97 -17.07
CA THR A 163 -16.88 27.08 -18.12
C THR A 163 -15.87 25.94 -18.03
N ALA A 164 -15.12 25.69 -19.10
CA ALA A 164 -14.04 24.71 -19.09
C ALA A 164 -12.91 25.10 -18.12
N GLU A 165 -12.65 26.39 -17.94
CA GLU A 165 -11.64 26.90 -17.01
C GLU A 165 -12.03 26.64 -15.54
N GLU A 166 -13.31 26.82 -15.20
CA GLU A 166 -13.81 26.51 -13.85
C GLU A 166 -13.74 25.01 -13.55
N ARG A 167 -14.05 24.15 -14.54
CA ARG A 167 -13.88 22.69 -14.39
C ARG A 167 -12.43 22.31 -14.19
N LYS A 168 -11.53 22.92 -14.96
CA LYS A 168 -10.08 22.71 -14.80
C LYS A 168 -9.61 23.13 -13.41
N LEU A 169 -10.04 24.31 -12.93
CA LEU A 169 -9.71 24.79 -11.59
C LEU A 169 -10.22 23.84 -10.50
N ALA A 170 -11.44 23.32 -10.64
CA ALA A 170 -11.96 22.31 -9.72
C ALA A 170 -11.14 21.01 -9.76
N GLY A 171 -10.75 20.55 -10.95
CA GLY A 171 -9.87 19.40 -11.14
C GLY A 171 -8.50 19.59 -10.48
N ASP A 172 -7.88 20.75 -10.65
CA ASP A 172 -6.60 21.11 -10.02
C ASP A 172 -6.72 21.16 -8.49
N ALA A 173 -7.81 21.75 -7.95
CA ALA A 173 -8.08 21.77 -6.52
C ALA A 173 -8.30 20.37 -5.92
N ILE A 174 -8.98 19.48 -6.66
CA ILE A 174 -9.15 18.07 -6.28
C ILE A 174 -7.79 17.36 -6.23
N MET A 175 -6.93 17.60 -7.22
CA MET A 175 -5.58 17.02 -7.26
C MET A 175 -4.71 17.53 -6.10
N GLN A 176 -4.73 18.83 -5.83
CA GLN A 176 -4.02 19.43 -4.69
C GLN A 176 -4.49 18.83 -3.36
N SER A 177 -5.80 18.72 -3.16
CA SER A 177 -6.39 18.12 -1.96
C SER A 177 -5.99 16.65 -1.81
N PHE A 178 -5.97 15.90 -2.91
CA PHE A 178 -5.49 14.52 -2.91
C PHE A 178 -4.00 14.41 -2.54
N PHE A 179 -3.14 15.31 -3.02
CA PHE A 179 -1.72 15.29 -2.66
C PHE A 179 -1.51 15.62 -1.17
N ALA A 180 -2.21 16.62 -0.64
CA ALA A 180 -2.19 16.94 0.79
C ALA A 180 -2.67 15.76 1.66
N LEU A 181 -3.69 15.04 1.19
CA LEU A 181 -4.14 13.80 1.84
C LEU A 181 -3.06 12.72 1.80
N ARG A 182 -2.47 12.49 0.63
CA ARG A 182 -1.46 11.45 0.39
C ARG A 182 -0.27 11.58 1.34
N GLU A 183 0.24 12.79 1.53
CA GLU A 183 1.41 13.04 2.37
C GLU A 183 1.22 12.50 3.79
N ASN A 184 0.10 12.82 4.42
CA ASN A 184 -0.18 12.38 5.80
C ASN A 184 -0.74 10.96 5.87
N PHE A 185 -1.56 10.53 4.90
CA PHE A 185 -2.19 9.21 4.93
C PHE A 185 -1.17 8.08 4.74
N LEU A 186 -0.16 8.27 3.88
CA LEU A 186 0.85 7.23 3.64
C LEU A 186 1.74 6.98 4.86
N GLU A 187 1.89 7.95 5.77
CA GLU A 187 2.61 7.74 7.04
C GLU A 187 1.94 6.67 7.91
N GLU A 188 0.60 6.54 7.83
CA GLU A 188 -0.14 5.53 8.59
C GLU A 188 0.04 4.10 8.03
N LEU A 189 0.35 3.99 6.73
CA LEU A 189 0.62 2.73 6.02
C LEU A 189 2.07 2.23 6.20
N ASP A 190 2.97 3.03 6.78
CA ASP A 190 4.38 2.67 7.06
C ASP A 190 5.09 2.06 5.84
N LEU A 191 4.92 2.68 4.67
CA LEU A 191 5.50 2.19 3.42
C LEU A 191 7.01 2.44 3.41
N GLU A 192 7.80 1.37 3.44
CA GLU A 192 9.24 1.44 3.19
C GLU A 192 9.54 1.81 1.72
N GLU A 193 10.70 2.44 1.49
CA GLU A 193 11.18 2.70 0.14
C GLU A 193 11.36 1.36 -0.63
N PRO A 194 10.88 1.27 -1.89
CA PRO A 194 11.10 0.08 -2.69
C PRO A 194 12.60 -0.23 -2.82
N ARG A 195 13.00 -1.50 -2.59
CA ARG A 195 14.41 -1.91 -2.68
C ARG A 195 15.00 -1.88 -4.09
N HIS A 196 14.15 -1.87 -5.12
CA HIS A 196 14.55 -1.84 -6.53
C HIS A 196 13.73 -0.79 -7.30
N PRO A 197 13.87 0.51 -6.96
CA PRO A 197 13.07 1.55 -7.59
C PRO A 197 13.64 1.90 -8.97
N LEU A 198 12.75 2.16 -9.93
CA LEU A 198 13.12 2.72 -11.22
C LEU A 198 12.94 4.24 -11.15
N LEU A 199 13.99 4.94 -10.72
CA LEU A 199 13.95 6.37 -10.44
C LEU A 199 14.10 7.27 -11.69
N ILE A 200 14.49 6.68 -12.83
CA ILE A 200 14.65 7.42 -14.07
C ILE A 200 13.30 7.62 -14.77
N ALA A 201 13.00 8.86 -15.15
CA ALA A 201 11.93 9.14 -16.10
C ALA A 201 12.24 8.44 -17.44
N ALA A 202 11.21 7.89 -18.10
CA ALA A 202 11.35 7.12 -19.33
C ALA A 202 12.32 5.92 -19.23
N GLY A 203 12.29 5.19 -18.11
CA GLY A 203 13.10 4.00 -17.90
C GLY A 203 12.90 2.95 -19.00
N ARG A 204 14.00 2.38 -19.48
CA ARG A 204 14.02 1.44 -20.62
C ARG A 204 14.16 0.01 -20.13
N ARG A 205 13.59 -0.94 -20.87
CA ARG A 205 13.79 -2.36 -20.63
C ARG A 205 15.28 -2.71 -20.79
N LEU A 206 15.94 -3.13 -19.71
CA LEU A 206 17.35 -3.57 -19.76
C LEU A 206 17.53 -4.95 -20.41
N LYS A 207 16.51 -5.81 -20.30
CA LYS A 207 16.55 -7.16 -20.88
C LYS A 207 16.27 -7.10 -22.37
N ARG A 208 17.24 -7.51 -23.20
CA ARG A 208 17.01 -7.73 -24.63
C ARG A 208 16.00 -8.88 -24.85
N PRO A 209 15.17 -8.83 -25.89
CA PRO A 209 14.39 -9.98 -26.34
C PRO A 209 15.31 -11.17 -26.62
N GLY A 210 14.83 -12.38 -26.30
CA GLY A 210 15.57 -13.61 -26.51
C GLY A 210 15.53 -14.57 -25.32
N ALA A 211 16.19 -15.70 -25.48
CA ALA A 211 16.24 -16.75 -24.47
C ALA A 211 17.67 -17.32 -24.42
N ARG A 212 18.09 -17.80 -23.25
CA ARG A 212 19.37 -18.50 -23.10
C ARG A 212 19.42 -19.72 -24.02
N SER A 213 20.61 -20.11 -24.48
CA SER A 213 20.79 -21.18 -25.47
C SER A 213 20.12 -22.50 -25.08
N TYR A 214 20.08 -22.85 -23.79
CA TYR A 214 19.40 -24.08 -23.34
C TYR A 214 17.87 -24.00 -23.51
N ALA A 215 17.27 -22.82 -23.32
CA ALA A 215 15.82 -22.63 -23.47
C ALA A 215 15.44 -22.71 -24.96
N ARG A 216 16.26 -22.12 -25.85
CA ARG A 216 16.12 -22.30 -27.30
C ARG A 216 16.27 -23.77 -27.71
N LYS A 217 17.25 -24.50 -27.15
CA LYS A 217 17.41 -25.95 -27.40
C LYS A 217 16.20 -26.75 -26.92
N ARG A 218 15.65 -26.43 -25.75
CA ARG A 218 14.45 -27.10 -25.21
C ARG A 218 13.21 -26.82 -26.05
N GLN A 219 13.00 -25.56 -26.45
CA GLN A 219 11.92 -25.17 -27.36
C GLN A 219 12.04 -25.90 -28.69
N ASN A 220 13.23 -25.96 -29.29
CA ASN A 220 13.46 -26.70 -30.53
C ASN A 220 13.22 -28.20 -30.36
N ARG A 221 13.56 -28.80 -29.21
CA ARG A 221 13.27 -30.20 -28.92
C ARG A 221 11.77 -30.45 -28.81
N GLN A 222 11.02 -29.57 -28.14
CA GLN A 222 9.57 -29.64 -28.03
C GLN A 222 8.89 -29.49 -29.39
N ARG A 223 9.32 -28.50 -30.18
CA ARG A 223 8.84 -28.30 -31.55
C ARG A 223 9.05 -29.55 -32.40
N ARG A 224 10.26 -30.12 -32.39
CA ARG A 224 10.56 -31.39 -33.10
C ARG A 224 9.74 -32.58 -32.60
N GLN A 225 9.26 -32.57 -31.36
CA GLN A 225 8.39 -33.63 -30.85
C GLN A 225 6.95 -33.40 -31.31
N GLN A 226 6.46 -32.16 -31.27
CA GLN A 226 5.12 -31.80 -31.74
C GLN A 226 4.97 -31.96 -33.25
N ASP A 227 5.98 -31.56 -34.03
CA ASP A 227 5.98 -31.69 -35.50
C ASP A 227 6.02 -33.16 -35.98
N ARG A 228 6.29 -34.14 -35.09
CA ARG A 228 6.24 -35.56 -35.45
C ARG A 228 4.81 -36.06 -35.62
N ASP A 229 3.88 -35.46 -34.90
CA ASP A 229 2.48 -35.84 -34.92
C ASP A 229 1.71 -34.79 -35.72
N ALA A 230 0.83 -35.22 -36.63
CA ALA A 230 -0.01 -34.29 -37.36
C ALA A 230 -0.95 -33.58 -36.36
N SER A 231 -0.97 -32.25 -36.39
CA SER A 231 -1.93 -31.49 -35.59
C SER A 231 -3.34 -31.89 -35.97
N GLN A 232 -4.16 -32.18 -34.97
CA GLN A 232 -5.58 -32.49 -35.17
C GLN A 232 -6.35 -31.29 -35.76
N ARG A 233 -5.82 -30.07 -35.57
CA ARG A 233 -6.42 -28.80 -36.00
C ARG A 233 -5.36 -27.83 -36.54
N PRO A 234 -4.87 -28.06 -37.77
CA PRO A 234 -3.82 -27.24 -38.38
C PRO A 234 -4.27 -25.80 -38.65
N ASP A 235 -5.57 -25.55 -38.71
CA ASP A 235 -6.19 -24.24 -38.86
C ASP A 235 -5.95 -23.33 -37.64
N ILE A 236 -6.04 -23.89 -36.42
CA ILE A 236 -5.72 -23.17 -35.18
C ILE A 236 -4.23 -22.85 -35.13
N ASP A 237 -3.38 -23.82 -35.46
CA ASP A 237 -1.94 -23.63 -35.42
C ASP A 237 -1.48 -22.56 -36.41
N ALA A 238 -2.03 -22.55 -37.63
CA ALA A 238 -1.77 -21.51 -38.62
C ALA A 238 -2.21 -20.13 -38.13
N PHE A 239 -3.39 -20.02 -37.49
CA PHE A 239 -3.88 -18.78 -36.91
C PHE A 239 -2.98 -18.27 -35.77
N LEU A 240 -2.62 -19.13 -34.82
CA LEU A 240 -1.75 -18.77 -33.70
C LEU A 240 -0.33 -18.43 -34.16
N TRP A 241 0.17 -19.12 -35.19
CA TRP A 241 1.47 -18.81 -35.77
C TRP A 241 1.46 -17.45 -36.48
N GLY A 242 0.37 -17.10 -37.15
CA GLY A 242 0.15 -15.76 -37.71
C GLY A 242 0.22 -14.67 -36.65
N LEU A 243 -0.54 -14.82 -35.55
CA LEU A 243 -0.51 -13.89 -34.43
C LEU A 243 0.90 -13.74 -33.83
N TYR A 244 1.61 -14.85 -33.64
CA TYR A 244 2.98 -14.83 -33.13
C TYR A 244 3.97 -14.15 -34.09
N ALA A 245 3.81 -14.35 -35.41
CA ALA A 245 4.64 -13.69 -36.41
C ALA A 245 4.41 -12.18 -36.43
N ASP A 246 3.16 -11.74 -36.31
CA ASP A 246 2.79 -10.31 -36.25
C ASP A 246 3.36 -9.63 -34.98
N GLU A 247 3.29 -10.30 -33.84
CA GLU A 247 3.85 -9.80 -32.57
C GLU A 247 5.38 -9.64 -32.61
N ASN A 248 6.09 -10.52 -33.31
CA ASN A 248 7.56 -10.52 -33.33
C ASN A 248 8.17 -9.80 -34.55
N GLY A 249 7.45 -9.70 -35.67
CA GLY A 249 7.90 -9.04 -36.90
C GLY A 249 7.89 -7.50 -36.84
N GLY A 250 7.18 -6.91 -35.88
CA GLY A 250 7.21 -5.47 -35.63
C GLY A 250 8.53 -4.95 -35.03
N ALA A 251 9.34 -5.82 -34.42
CA ALA A 251 10.57 -5.43 -33.73
C ALA A 251 11.77 -5.22 -34.68
N ASP A 252 11.90 -6.01 -35.75
CA ASP A 252 12.99 -5.90 -36.74
C ASP A 252 12.81 -4.72 -37.72
N SER A 253 11.58 -4.21 -37.84
CA SER A 253 11.27 -3.10 -38.74
C SER A 253 11.84 -1.76 -38.25
N GLN A 254 11.99 -1.55 -36.94
CA GLN A 254 12.53 -0.30 -36.37
C GLN A 254 14.06 -0.19 -36.43
N GLU A 255 14.80 -1.31 -36.47
CA GLU A 255 16.26 -1.30 -36.62
C GLU A 255 16.68 -0.96 -38.06
N ARG A 256 15.93 -1.45 -39.08
CA ARG A 256 16.19 -1.10 -40.48
C ARG A 256 15.87 0.35 -40.84
N SER A 257 14.90 1.00 -40.18
CA SER A 257 14.58 2.40 -40.43
C SER A 257 15.61 3.40 -39.87
N ARG A 258 16.50 2.97 -38.96
CA ARG A 258 17.57 3.83 -38.40
C ARG A 258 18.86 3.82 -39.22
N GLU A 259 19.03 2.85 -40.11
CA GLU A 259 20.25 2.68 -40.91
C GLU A 259 20.16 3.38 -42.28
N SER A 260 19.01 3.99 -42.62
CA SER A 260 18.76 4.62 -43.93
C SER A 260 18.80 6.16 -43.93
N VAL A 261 19.57 6.79 -43.05
CA VAL A 261 19.84 8.25 -43.14
C VAL A 261 21.20 8.47 -43.82
N PRO A 262 21.25 8.97 -45.08
CA PRO A 262 22.51 9.26 -45.74
C PRO A 262 23.17 10.53 -45.14
N PRO A 263 24.51 10.62 -45.10
CA PRO A 263 25.21 11.78 -44.58
C PRO A 263 24.98 13.00 -45.48
N THR A 264 24.48 14.09 -44.91
CA THR A 264 24.39 15.39 -45.56
C THR A 264 25.79 15.91 -45.83
N VAL A 265 26.16 16.01 -47.11
CA VAL A 265 27.41 16.66 -47.56
C VAL A 265 27.23 18.17 -47.43
N ALA A 266 27.99 18.79 -46.52
CA ALA A 266 28.11 20.24 -46.45
C ALA A 266 29.11 20.74 -47.51
N ARG A 267 28.70 21.75 -48.27
CA ARG A 267 29.58 22.68 -48.99
C ARG A 267 29.76 23.92 -48.15
#